data_AF-L8PLV9-F1
#
_entry.id   AF-L8PLV9-F1
#
_cell.length_a   1.000
_cell.length_b   1.000
_cell.length_c   1.000
_cell.angle_alpha   90.00
_cell.angle_beta   90.00
_cell.angle_gamma   90.00
#
_symmetry.space_group_name_H-M   'P 1'
#
loop_
_entity.id
_entity.type
_entity.pdbx_description
1 polymer ?
#
loop_
_entity_poly.entity_id
_entity_poly.type
_entity_poly.pdbx_seq_one_letter_code
_entity_poly.pdbx_strand_id
1 'polypeptide(L)'
;MAFPSDRAPRAEQRAPQAEQRAPLAEQVEQLLAADGPLPIVTAGDPVLRRRTEPFDGQLDPALLARFVEALRITMHAAPGVGLAAPQVGVPLRVAVIEDPAPVPQEVRLARGRVPQPFRVLVNPSYEPVGAGRAAFFEGCLSVPGYQAVVARPAEVRLTGADEHGRAVDEVFTGWPARIVQHETDHLDGVLYLDRAELRSLSSNQAIVERWAQPAPERAAEALGFELP
;
A
#
# COMPACT_ATOMS: atom_id res chain seq x y z
N MET A 1 35.74 -30.83 -7.52
CA MET A 1 36.20 -30.03 -8.68
C MET A 1 36.23 -28.58 -8.24
N ALA A 2 37.44 -28.02 -8.07
CA ALA A 2 37.65 -26.64 -7.64
C ALA A 2 37.90 -25.77 -8.88
N PHE A 3 37.16 -24.67 -9.03
CA PHE A 3 37.41 -23.68 -10.06
C PHE A 3 38.48 -22.69 -9.55
N PRO A 4 39.48 -22.32 -10.37
CA PRO A 4 40.52 -21.39 -9.95
C PRO A 4 39.95 -19.96 -9.86
N SER A 5 40.29 -19.27 -8.77
CA SER A 5 39.93 -17.88 -8.53
C SER A 5 40.93 -16.98 -9.24
N ASP A 6 40.50 -16.35 -10.34
CA ASP A 6 41.22 -15.26 -10.96
C ASP A 6 40.51 -13.94 -10.60
N ARG A 7 41.03 -13.24 -9.59
CA ARG A 7 40.49 -11.93 -9.16
C ARG A 7 41.15 -10.85 -10.00
N ALA A 8 40.48 -10.45 -11.09
CA ALA A 8 40.72 -9.17 -11.73
C ALA A 8 40.42 -8.01 -10.73
N PRO A 9 41.15 -6.89 -10.80
CA PRO A 9 40.92 -5.75 -9.92
C PRO A 9 39.52 -5.18 -10.16
N ARG A 10 38.75 -4.98 -9.07
CA ARG A 10 37.44 -4.33 -9.12
C ARG A 10 37.64 -2.93 -9.67
N ALA A 11 37.14 -2.69 -10.89
CA ALA A 11 36.83 -1.33 -11.32
C ALA A 11 35.90 -0.72 -10.28
N GLU A 12 36.29 0.42 -9.71
CA GLU A 12 35.42 1.23 -8.88
C GLU A 12 34.19 1.59 -9.71
N GLN A 13 33.09 0.88 -9.45
CA GLN A 13 31.79 1.24 -9.97
C GLN A 13 31.43 2.57 -9.31
N ARG A 14 31.69 3.66 -10.02
CA ARG A 14 31.07 4.96 -9.76
C ARG A 14 29.59 4.71 -9.52
N ALA A 15 29.11 5.15 -8.35
CA ALA A 15 27.69 5.20 -8.05
C ALA A 15 26.95 5.86 -9.24
N PRO A 16 25.80 5.33 -9.68
CA PRO A 16 25.02 5.99 -10.71
C PRO A 16 24.71 7.39 -10.21
N GLN A 17 25.13 8.39 -10.99
CA GLN A 17 24.79 9.79 -10.77
C GLN A 17 23.27 9.87 -10.61
N ALA A 18 22.81 10.56 -9.58
CA ALA A 18 21.39 10.85 -9.40
C ALA A 18 20.85 11.41 -10.71
N GLU A 19 20.09 10.60 -11.45
CA GLU A 19 19.35 11.06 -12.63
C GLU A 19 18.57 12.28 -12.19
N GLN A 20 18.78 13.40 -12.87
CA GLN A 20 18.03 14.63 -12.69
C GLN A 20 16.58 14.32 -13.03
N ARG A 21 15.83 13.81 -12.05
CA ARG A 21 14.38 13.68 -12.13
C ARG A 21 13.84 15.09 -12.34
N ALA A 22 12.95 15.22 -13.32
CA ALA A 22 12.16 16.44 -13.46
C ALA A 22 11.58 16.83 -12.09
N PRO A 23 11.41 18.14 -11.79
CA PRO A 23 10.73 18.55 -10.57
C PRO A 23 9.43 17.75 -10.41
N LEU A 24 9.11 17.32 -9.19
CA LEU A 24 7.99 16.41 -8.94
C LEU A 24 6.67 16.87 -9.59
N ALA A 25 6.43 18.19 -9.60
CA ALA A 25 5.30 18.80 -10.29
C ALA A 25 5.25 18.50 -11.80
N GLU A 26 6.39 18.56 -12.50
CA GLU A 26 6.46 18.23 -13.93
C GLU A 26 6.20 16.74 -14.17
N GLN A 27 6.73 15.86 -13.32
CA GLN A 27 6.42 14.42 -13.39
C GLN A 27 4.91 14.17 -13.23
N VAL A 28 4.26 14.86 -12.28
CA VAL A 28 2.82 14.74 -12.06
C VAL A 28 2.03 15.29 -13.24
N GLU A 29 2.40 16.44 -13.80
CA GLU A 29 1.74 16.98 -15.00
C GLU A 29 1.87 16.02 -16.20
N GLN A 30 3.02 15.39 -16.39
CA GLN A 30 3.20 14.39 -17.44
C GLN A 30 2.31 13.16 -17.24
N LEU A 31 2.17 12.67 -15.99
CA LEU A 31 1.25 11.58 -15.66
C LEU A 31 -0.20 11.96 -15.93
N LEU A 32 -0.58 13.20 -15.64
CA LEU A 32 -1.93 13.73 -15.82
C LEU A 32 -2.22 14.20 -17.25
N ALA A 33 -1.25 14.14 -18.17
CA ALA A 33 -1.45 14.52 -19.57
C ALA A 33 -2.31 13.51 -20.34
N ALA A 34 -2.39 12.27 -19.86
CA ALA A 34 -3.28 11.25 -20.39
C ALA A 34 -4.59 11.23 -19.59
N ASP A 35 -5.71 11.11 -20.30
CA ASP A 35 -7.02 10.92 -19.66
C ASP A 35 -7.15 9.51 -19.07
N GLY A 36 -7.78 9.39 -17.90
CA GLY A 36 -8.17 8.12 -17.28
C GLY A 36 -7.24 7.64 -16.15
N PRO A 37 -7.31 6.34 -15.80
CA PRO A 37 -6.49 5.75 -14.74
C PRO A 37 -4.99 5.86 -15.01
N LEU A 38 -4.23 6.19 -13.97
CA LEU A 38 -2.78 6.19 -14.00
C LEU A 38 -2.23 4.75 -14.04
N PRO A 39 -1.08 4.52 -14.69
CA PRO A 39 -0.43 3.21 -14.66
C PRO A 39 0.02 2.87 -13.24
N ILE A 40 -0.40 1.70 -12.75
CA ILE A 40 0.05 1.18 -11.46
C ILE A 40 1.35 0.41 -11.66
N VAL A 41 2.41 0.82 -10.96
CA VAL A 41 3.68 0.10 -10.94
C VAL A 41 3.57 -1.16 -10.09
N THR A 42 4.32 -2.19 -10.48
CA THR A 42 4.28 -3.51 -9.82
C THR A 42 5.53 -3.78 -9.00
N ALA A 43 5.43 -4.71 -8.04
CA ALA A 43 6.54 -5.13 -7.20
C ALA A 43 7.74 -5.55 -8.07
N GLY A 44 8.88 -4.92 -7.80
CA GLY A 44 10.05 -4.95 -8.68
C GLY A 44 10.45 -3.55 -9.10
N ASP A 45 9.49 -2.61 -9.22
CA ASP A 45 9.79 -1.20 -9.40
C ASP A 45 10.45 -0.62 -8.12
N PRO A 46 11.65 0.01 -8.23
CA PRO A 46 12.33 0.58 -7.09
C PRO A 46 11.55 1.65 -6.32
N VAL A 47 10.60 2.35 -6.94
CA VAL A 47 9.80 3.39 -6.26
C VAL A 47 8.99 2.81 -5.10
N LEU A 48 8.55 1.55 -5.20
CA LEU A 48 7.78 0.85 -4.18
C LEU A 48 8.62 0.40 -2.98
N ARG A 49 9.94 0.53 -3.06
CA ARG A 49 10.91 0.08 -2.04
C ARG A 49 11.70 1.24 -1.42
N ARG A 50 11.34 2.48 -1.76
CA ARG A 50 11.97 3.69 -1.22
C ARG A 50 10.96 4.41 -0.35
N ARG A 51 11.43 4.96 0.77
CA ARG A 51 10.66 5.91 1.55
C ARG A 51 10.37 7.16 0.72
N THR A 52 9.12 7.62 0.75
CA THR A 52 8.68 8.78 -0.01
C THR A 52 9.10 10.09 0.65
N GLU A 53 9.15 11.16 -0.15
CA GLU A 53 9.38 12.52 0.33
C GLU A 53 8.12 13.05 1.01
N PRO A 54 8.22 13.66 2.20
CA PRO A 54 7.09 14.34 2.83
C PRO A 54 6.51 15.40 1.90
N PHE A 55 5.19 15.50 1.81
CA PHE A 55 4.54 16.58 1.08
C PHE A 55 4.61 17.89 1.89
N ASP A 56 5.27 18.91 1.37
CA ASP A 56 5.40 20.24 2.00
C ASP A 56 5.08 21.40 1.04
N GLY A 57 4.48 21.09 -0.11
CA GLY A 57 4.07 22.06 -1.12
C GLY A 57 4.71 21.85 -2.50
N GLN A 58 5.24 20.66 -2.78
CA GLN A 58 5.84 20.35 -4.09
C GLN A 58 4.85 20.41 -5.25
N LEU A 59 3.55 20.22 -4.95
CA LEU A 59 2.45 20.43 -5.89
C LEU A 59 1.64 21.63 -5.39
N ASP A 60 1.37 22.59 -6.27
CA ASP A 60 0.42 23.65 -5.94
C ASP A 60 -0.99 23.08 -5.68
N PRO A 61 -1.90 23.83 -5.04
CA PRO A 61 -3.23 23.31 -4.69
C PRO A 61 -4.04 22.80 -5.88
N ALA A 62 -3.88 23.39 -7.07
CA ALA A 62 -4.63 22.97 -8.26
C ALA A 62 -4.10 21.66 -8.82
N LEU A 63 -2.77 21.50 -8.86
CA LEU A 63 -2.11 20.28 -9.29
C LEU A 63 -2.33 19.14 -8.29
N LEU A 64 -2.27 19.42 -6.98
CA LEU A 64 -2.58 18.45 -5.93
C LEU A 64 -4.01 17.92 -6.09
N ALA A 65 -5.00 18.79 -6.29
CA ALA A 65 -6.39 18.38 -6.46
C ALA A 65 -6.59 17.46 -7.67
N ARG A 66 -5.99 17.80 -8.82
CA ARG A 66 -6.01 16.95 -10.02
C ARG A 66 -5.33 15.60 -9.78
N PHE A 67 -4.20 15.61 -9.07
CA PHE A 67 -3.46 14.39 -8.76
C PHE A 67 -4.24 13.46 -7.82
N VAL A 68 -4.84 14.00 -6.77
CA VAL A 68 -5.71 13.27 -5.84
C VAL A 68 -6.89 12.63 -6.58
N GLU A 69 -7.54 13.38 -7.47
CA GLU A 69 -8.65 12.85 -8.27
C GLU A 69 -8.18 11.71 -9.19
N ALA A 70 -7.02 11.86 -9.83
CA ALA A 70 -6.44 10.79 -10.64
C ALA A 70 -6.10 9.54 -9.82
N LEU A 71 -5.58 9.69 -8.59
CA LEU A 71 -5.39 8.56 -7.67
C LEU A 71 -6.72 7.87 -7.34
N ARG A 72 -7.78 8.64 -7.07
CA ARG A 72 -9.11 8.10 -6.80
C ARG A 72 -9.69 7.33 -7.99
N ILE A 73 -9.64 7.92 -9.18
CA ILE A 73 -10.08 7.27 -10.44
C ILE A 73 -9.31 5.97 -10.66
N THR A 74 -7.99 6.00 -10.45
CA THR A 74 -7.11 4.83 -10.60
C THR A 74 -7.45 3.72 -9.61
N MET A 75 -7.66 4.07 -8.35
CA MET A 75 -8.07 3.16 -7.29
C MET A 75 -9.39 2.47 -7.64
N HIS A 76 -10.39 3.22 -8.12
CA HIS A 76 -11.71 2.66 -8.50
C HIS A 76 -11.64 1.80 -9.75
N ALA A 77 -10.82 2.16 -10.73
CA ALA A 77 -10.62 1.36 -11.94
C ALA A 77 -9.91 0.01 -11.67
N ALA A 78 -9.10 -0.05 -10.61
CA ALA A 78 -8.38 -1.25 -10.17
C ALA A 78 -9.06 -1.98 -8.98
N PRO A 79 -10.41 -1.90 -8.88
CA PRO A 79 -11.23 -2.04 -7.67
C PRO A 79 -10.51 -2.14 -6.30
N GLY A 80 -9.62 -1.19 -6.01
CA GLY A 80 -8.92 -1.08 -4.73
C GLY A 80 -9.73 -0.32 -3.67
N VAL A 81 -9.30 -0.41 -2.41
CA VAL A 81 -9.86 0.37 -1.28
C VAL A 81 -8.88 1.42 -0.73
N GLY A 82 -7.70 1.49 -1.33
CA GLY A 82 -6.66 2.45 -1.08
C GLY A 82 -5.67 2.49 -2.24
N LEU A 83 -4.98 3.61 -2.40
CA LEU A 83 -3.88 3.78 -3.34
C LEU A 83 -2.91 4.85 -2.85
N ALA A 84 -1.63 4.50 -2.76
CA ALA A 84 -0.55 5.40 -2.41
C ALA A 84 0.14 5.98 -3.67
N ALA A 85 0.55 7.25 -3.62
CA ALA A 85 1.28 7.91 -4.71
C ALA A 85 2.48 7.12 -5.30
N PRO A 86 3.32 6.41 -4.52
CA PRO A 86 4.40 5.60 -5.09
C PRO A 86 3.89 4.47 -6.00
N GLN A 87 2.64 4.01 -5.83
CA GLN A 87 2.05 3.00 -6.71
C GLN A 87 1.76 3.52 -8.12
N VAL A 88 1.77 4.83 -8.34
CA VAL A 88 1.72 5.44 -9.68
C VAL A 88 3.05 6.09 -10.06
N GLY A 89 4.15 5.67 -9.41
CA GLY A 89 5.51 6.13 -9.73
C GLY A 89 5.92 7.46 -9.08
N VAL A 90 5.06 8.06 -8.25
CA VAL A 90 5.30 9.38 -7.65
C VAL A 90 5.78 9.20 -6.20
N PRO A 91 7.05 9.49 -5.88
CA PRO A 91 7.64 9.24 -4.54
C PRO A 91 7.22 10.29 -3.49
N LEU A 92 5.94 10.61 -3.41
CA LEU A 92 5.38 11.63 -2.52
C LEU A 92 4.58 10.97 -1.39
N ARG A 93 4.60 11.55 -0.19
CA ARG A 93 3.91 11.01 0.98
C ARG A 93 2.41 11.37 1.00
N VAL A 94 1.70 10.90 -0.01
CA VAL A 94 0.24 11.08 -0.19
C VAL A 94 -0.39 9.73 -0.52
N ALA A 95 -1.53 9.44 0.09
CA ALA A 95 -2.36 8.29 -0.23
C ALA A 95 -3.85 8.66 -0.20
N VAL A 96 -4.69 7.86 -0.86
CA VAL A 96 -6.15 7.97 -0.81
C VAL A 96 -6.76 6.67 -0.31
N ILE A 97 -7.88 6.76 0.40
CA ILE A 97 -8.64 5.58 0.88
C ILE A 97 -10.14 5.78 0.66
N GLU A 98 -10.84 4.73 0.26
CA GLU A 98 -12.30 4.68 0.16
C GLU A 98 -12.76 3.22 0.10
N ASP A 99 -13.72 2.83 0.94
CA ASP A 99 -14.26 1.47 0.94
C ASP A 99 -15.77 1.53 1.14
N PRO A 100 -16.60 1.27 0.11
CA PRO A 100 -18.05 1.15 0.31
C PRO A 100 -18.45 -0.09 1.13
N ALA A 101 -17.50 -0.99 1.44
CA ALA A 101 -17.68 -2.26 2.13
C ALA A 101 -18.79 -3.16 1.52
N PRO A 102 -18.81 -3.40 0.19
CA PRO A 102 -19.87 -4.15 -0.48
C PRO A 102 -19.65 -5.67 -0.34
N VAL A 103 -19.61 -6.16 0.90
CA VAL A 103 -19.34 -7.56 1.24
C VAL A 103 -20.47 -8.17 2.09
N PRO A 104 -20.62 -9.51 2.10
CA PRO A 104 -21.59 -10.19 2.96
C PRO A 104 -21.45 -9.80 4.44
N GLN A 105 -22.57 -9.82 5.17
CA GLN A 105 -22.62 -9.40 6.57
C GLN A 105 -21.62 -10.17 7.45
N GLU A 106 -21.47 -11.48 7.24
CA GLU A 106 -20.50 -12.32 7.95
C GLU A 106 -19.05 -11.84 7.77
N VAL A 107 -18.68 -11.39 6.57
CA VAL A 107 -17.36 -10.83 6.27
C VAL A 107 -17.19 -9.48 6.97
N ARG A 108 -18.23 -8.64 6.98
CA ARG A 108 -18.21 -7.36 7.69
C ARG A 108 -17.97 -7.54 9.17
N LEU A 109 -18.69 -8.46 9.79
CA LEU A 109 -18.56 -8.76 11.22
C LEU A 109 -17.19 -9.33 11.55
N ALA A 110 -16.73 -10.36 10.82
CA ALA A 110 -15.45 -11.00 11.08
C ALA A 110 -14.26 -10.04 10.94
N ARG A 111 -14.32 -9.12 9.97
CA ARG A 111 -13.20 -8.21 9.66
C ARG A 111 -13.31 -6.84 10.30
N GLY A 112 -14.40 -6.54 11.01
CA GLY A 112 -14.74 -5.17 11.40
C GLY A 112 -14.77 -4.23 10.18
N ARG A 113 -15.29 -4.70 9.04
CA ARG A 113 -15.32 -3.95 7.77
C ARG A 113 -16.57 -3.08 7.70
N VAL A 114 -16.35 -1.79 7.94
CA VAL A 114 -17.36 -0.73 7.87
C VAL A 114 -17.08 0.18 6.68
N PRO A 115 -18.11 0.86 6.13
CA PRO A 115 -17.90 1.82 5.06
C PRO A 115 -16.89 2.91 5.48
N GLN A 116 -15.92 3.15 4.62
CA GLN A 116 -14.91 4.19 4.74
C GLN A 116 -15.16 5.23 3.64
N PRO A 117 -15.54 6.48 3.99
CA PRO A 117 -15.69 7.54 2.99
C PRO A 117 -14.33 7.86 2.35
N PHE A 118 -14.37 8.48 1.17
CA PHE A 118 -13.18 9.00 0.51
C PHE A 118 -12.41 9.95 1.45
N ARG A 119 -11.11 9.69 1.61
CA ARG A 119 -10.19 10.56 2.34
C ARG A 119 -8.85 10.63 1.63
N VAL A 120 -8.22 11.80 1.72
CA VAL A 120 -6.82 11.98 1.36
C VAL A 120 -5.99 11.99 2.64
N LEU A 121 -4.91 11.22 2.63
CA LEU A 121 -3.95 11.14 3.72
C LEU A 121 -2.63 11.77 3.25
N VAL A 122 -2.32 12.93 3.80
CA VAL A 122 -1.09 13.67 3.54
C VAL A 122 -0.15 13.50 4.73
N ASN A 123 1.08 13.09 4.45
CA ASN A 123 2.09 12.77 5.46
C ASN A 123 1.62 11.84 6.59
N PRO A 124 0.85 10.77 6.31
CA PRO A 124 0.33 9.94 7.38
C PRO A 124 1.45 9.20 8.12
N SER A 125 1.20 8.98 9.40
CA SER A 125 1.90 8.03 10.25
C SER A 125 0.90 7.37 11.20
N TYR A 126 1.17 6.13 11.62
CA TYR A 126 0.28 5.44 12.54
C TYR A 126 1.04 4.81 13.70
N GLU A 127 0.37 4.70 14.84
CA GLU A 127 0.84 3.95 15.99
C GLU A 127 -0.22 2.94 16.46
N PRO A 128 0.17 1.73 16.89
CA PRO A 128 -0.77 0.77 17.49
C PRO A 128 -1.46 1.35 18.72
N VAL A 129 -2.76 1.10 18.87
CA VAL A 129 -3.48 1.34 20.13
C VAL A 129 -3.72 -0.01 20.80
N GLY A 130 -3.04 -0.22 21.93
CA GLY A 130 -3.06 -1.49 22.64
C GLY A 130 -2.26 -2.61 21.95
N ALA A 131 -2.41 -3.84 22.45
CA ALA A 131 -1.64 -5.00 22.00
C ALA A 131 -2.40 -5.92 21.02
N GLY A 132 -3.70 -5.64 20.78
CA GLY A 132 -4.56 -6.48 19.95
C GLY A 132 -4.10 -6.50 18.48
N ARG A 133 -4.09 -7.70 17.88
CA ARG A 133 -3.75 -7.91 16.47
C ARG A 133 -4.85 -8.70 15.79
N ALA A 134 -5.02 -8.48 14.50
CA ALA A 134 -5.91 -9.24 13.64
C ALA A 134 -5.16 -9.70 12.39
N ALA A 135 -5.45 -10.90 11.91
CA ALA A 135 -4.82 -11.49 10.74
C ALA A 135 -5.88 -11.79 9.68
N PHE A 136 -5.64 -11.33 8.45
CA PHE A 136 -6.51 -11.56 7.30
C PHE A 136 -5.68 -11.59 6.02
N PHE A 137 -6.22 -12.19 4.97
CA PHE A 137 -5.65 -12.06 3.63
C PHE A 137 -5.69 -10.61 3.15
N GLU A 138 -4.54 -10.11 2.72
CA GLU A 138 -4.36 -8.85 2.01
C GLU A 138 -3.91 -9.10 0.57
N GLY A 139 -4.39 -8.28 -0.34
CA GLY A 139 -3.81 -8.10 -1.67
C GLY A 139 -3.30 -6.68 -1.82
N CYS A 140 -2.58 -6.42 -2.92
CA CYS A 140 -2.10 -5.10 -3.28
C CYS A 140 -2.18 -4.94 -4.79
N LEU A 141 -2.58 -3.75 -5.27
CA LEU A 141 -2.65 -3.46 -6.70
C LEU A 141 -1.28 -3.55 -7.38
N SER A 142 -0.21 -3.31 -6.62
CA SER A 142 1.17 -3.48 -7.08
C SER A 142 1.68 -4.93 -7.00
N VAL A 143 0.90 -5.88 -6.49
CA VAL A 143 1.23 -7.32 -6.49
C VAL A 143 0.06 -8.10 -7.09
N PRO A 144 -0.19 -7.95 -8.40
CA PRO A 144 -1.38 -8.51 -9.01
C PRO A 144 -1.36 -10.04 -8.97
N GLY A 145 -2.53 -10.63 -8.70
CA GLY A 145 -2.74 -12.08 -8.77
C GLY A 145 -2.44 -12.85 -7.49
N TYR A 146 -1.94 -12.21 -6.43
CA TYR A 146 -1.58 -12.86 -5.18
C TYR A 146 -2.12 -12.15 -3.95
N GLN A 147 -2.36 -12.94 -2.90
CA GLN A 147 -2.70 -12.48 -1.57
C GLN A 147 -1.94 -13.30 -0.53
N ALA A 148 -1.72 -12.73 0.65
CA ALA A 148 -1.19 -13.46 1.81
C ALA A 148 -1.82 -12.94 3.10
N VAL A 149 -1.82 -13.77 4.13
CA VAL A 149 -2.24 -13.39 5.48
C VAL A 149 -1.21 -12.45 6.08
N VAL A 150 -1.70 -11.31 6.58
CA VAL A 150 -0.88 -10.31 7.28
C VAL A 150 -1.49 -10.06 8.65
N ALA A 151 -0.70 -10.19 9.71
CA ALA A 151 -1.08 -9.78 11.05
C ALA A 151 -0.80 -8.27 11.24
N ARG A 152 -1.83 -7.51 11.58
CA ARG A 152 -1.74 -6.06 11.85
C ARG A 152 -2.29 -5.73 13.23
N PRO A 153 -1.80 -4.67 13.90
CA PRO A 153 -2.56 -3.98 14.95
C PRO A 153 -4.04 -3.85 14.57
N ALA A 154 -4.92 -4.29 15.47
CA ALA A 154 -6.36 -4.26 15.26
C ALA A 154 -6.94 -2.84 15.36
N GLU A 155 -6.21 -1.96 16.06
CA GLU A 155 -6.52 -0.55 16.25
C GLU A 155 -5.24 0.27 16.10
N VAL A 156 -5.35 1.41 15.42
CA VAL A 156 -4.24 2.35 15.24
C VAL A 156 -4.72 3.79 15.37
N ARG A 157 -3.87 4.63 15.96
CA ARG A 157 -4.02 6.08 15.91
C ARG A 157 -3.29 6.60 14.67
N LEU A 158 -4.03 7.16 13.73
CA LEU A 158 -3.49 7.81 12.54
C LEU A 158 -3.24 9.29 12.84
N THR A 159 -2.06 9.79 12.48
CA THR A 159 -1.75 11.21 12.48
C THR A 159 -1.26 11.67 11.11
N GLY A 160 -1.52 12.92 10.75
CA GLY A 160 -1.13 13.51 9.47
C GLY A 160 -1.94 14.75 9.15
N ALA A 161 -2.23 14.96 7.87
CA ALA A 161 -3.13 16.01 7.39
C ALA A 161 -4.00 15.52 6.23
N ASP A 162 -5.03 16.29 5.90
CA ASP A 162 -5.77 16.18 4.64
C ASP A 162 -5.12 17.03 3.52
N GLU A 163 -5.69 16.98 2.32
CA GLU A 163 -5.23 17.74 1.14
C GLU A 163 -5.36 19.27 1.28
N HIS A 164 -6.10 19.74 2.28
CA HIS A 164 -6.26 21.14 2.61
C HIS A 164 -5.34 21.58 3.78
N GLY A 165 -4.51 20.67 4.29
CA GLY A 165 -3.60 20.92 5.41
C GLY A 165 -4.28 20.89 6.79
N ARG A 166 -5.52 20.41 6.90
CA ARG A 166 -6.18 20.23 8.20
C ARG A 166 -5.60 19.00 8.87
N ALA A 167 -5.29 19.09 10.16
CA ALA A 167 -4.72 17.98 10.90
C ALA A 167 -5.70 16.79 10.96
N VAL A 168 -5.14 15.59 10.73
CA VAL A 168 -5.80 14.31 10.97
C VAL A 168 -5.16 13.72 12.22
N ASP A 169 -5.98 13.41 13.22
CA ASP A 169 -5.58 12.72 14.45
C ASP A 169 -6.78 11.92 14.94
N GLU A 170 -6.88 10.66 14.51
CA GLU A 170 -8.06 9.83 14.74
C GLU A 170 -7.68 8.36 14.91
N VAL A 171 -8.54 7.63 15.61
CA VAL A 171 -8.36 6.20 15.86
C VAL A 171 -9.20 5.40 14.87
N PHE A 172 -8.53 4.48 14.17
CA PHE A 172 -9.17 3.50 13.30
C PHE A 172 -9.14 2.12 13.93
N THR A 173 -10.20 1.34 13.72
CA THR A 173 -10.30 -0.08 14.11
C THR A 173 -10.65 -0.95 12.90
N GLY A 174 -10.46 -2.26 13.02
CA GLY A 174 -10.96 -3.24 12.05
C GLY A 174 -10.35 -3.10 10.66
N TRP A 175 -11.18 -3.22 9.61
CA TRP A 175 -10.71 -3.15 8.23
C TRP A 175 -10.21 -1.75 7.83
N PRO A 176 -10.86 -0.64 8.21
CA PRO A 176 -10.31 0.70 8.01
C PRO A 176 -8.89 0.87 8.60
N ALA A 177 -8.63 0.35 9.81
CA ALA A 177 -7.28 0.38 10.39
C ALA A 177 -6.27 -0.36 9.52
N ARG A 178 -6.66 -1.49 8.93
CA ARG A 178 -5.80 -2.26 8.02
C ARG A 178 -5.49 -1.48 6.73
N ILE A 179 -6.49 -0.83 6.13
CA ILE A 179 -6.30 -0.02 4.93
C ILE A 179 -5.31 1.11 5.23
N VAL A 180 -5.52 1.87 6.30
CA VAL A 180 -4.62 2.96 6.71
C VAL A 180 -3.17 2.48 6.88
N GLN A 181 -2.98 1.35 7.56
CA GLN A 181 -1.65 0.77 7.75
C GLN A 181 -1.02 0.32 6.43
N HIS A 182 -1.79 -0.29 5.53
CA HIS A 182 -1.32 -0.74 4.22
C HIS A 182 -0.87 0.45 3.34
N GLU A 183 -1.71 1.48 3.24
CA GLU A 183 -1.37 2.65 2.43
C GLU A 183 -0.21 3.45 3.03
N THR A 184 -0.13 3.54 4.37
CA THR A 184 1.00 4.21 5.03
C THR A 184 2.30 3.43 4.85
N ASP A 185 2.26 2.09 4.91
CA ASP A 185 3.42 1.23 4.66
C ASP A 185 4.01 1.46 3.25
N HIS A 186 3.16 1.64 2.23
CA HIS A 186 3.62 1.98 0.88
C HIS A 186 4.48 3.24 0.85
N LEU A 187 4.15 4.24 1.67
CA LEU A 187 4.90 5.50 1.75
C LEU A 187 6.26 5.34 2.44
N ASP A 188 6.44 4.26 3.19
CA ASP A 188 7.72 3.89 3.80
C ASP A 188 8.49 2.83 2.98
N GLY A 189 8.02 2.51 1.77
CA GLY A 189 8.65 1.54 0.88
C GLY A 189 8.42 0.08 1.30
N VAL A 190 7.36 -0.16 2.09
CA VAL A 190 6.98 -1.47 2.63
C VAL A 190 5.79 -2.00 1.84
N LEU A 191 5.89 -3.25 1.38
CA LEU A 191 4.77 -3.99 0.79
C LEU A 191 4.20 -4.95 1.83
N TYR A 192 2.94 -5.34 1.66
CA TYR A 192 2.32 -6.34 2.55
C TYR A 192 3.13 -7.65 2.63
N LEU A 193 3.86 -8.00 1.56
CA LEU A 193 4.76 -9.15 1.49
C LEU A 193 5.86 -9.13 2.56
N ASP A 194 6.30 -7.94 2.99
CA ASP A 194 7.33 -7.79 4.03
C ASP A 194 6.79 -8.11 5.45
N ARG A 195 5.47 -8.23 5.57
CA ARG A 195 4.74 -8.53 6.82
C ARG A 195 3.91 -9.82 6.71
N ALA A 196 4.01 -10.52 5.58
CA ALA A 196 3.16 -11.66 5.26
C ALA A 196 3.63 -12.93 5.98
N GLU A 197 2.65 -13.73 6.43
CA GLU A 197 2.90 -15.12 6.79
C GLU A 197 3.26 -15.89 5.52
N LEU A 198 4.55 -16.22 5.32
CA LEU A 198 5.06 -16.67 4.02
C LEU A 198 4.36 -17.92 3.47
N ARG A 199 3.95 -18.85 4.33
CA ARG A 199 3.21 -20.06 3.92
C ARG A 199 1.78 -19.79 3.47
N SER A 200 1.25 -18.59 3.72
CA SER A 200 -0.09 -18.20 3.32
C SER A 200 -0.18 -17.61 1.91
N LEU A 201 0.95 -17.31 1.26
CA LEU A 201 0.96 -16.73 -0.10
C LEU A 201 0.18 -17.63 -1.06
N SER A 202 -0.92 -17.09 -1.58
CA SER A 202 -1.88 -17.80 -2.40
C SER A 202 -2.21 -16.99 -3.63
N SER A 203 -2.39 -17.66 -4.78
CA SER A 203 -2.94 -16.99 -5.96
C SER A 203 -4.40 -16.59 -5.71
N ASN A 204 -4.90 -15.57 -6.41
CA ASN A 204 -6.30 -15.15 -6.32
C ASN A 204 -7.27 -16.32 -6.61
N GLN A 205 -6.89 -17.23 -7.53
CA GLN A 205 -7.67 -18.44 -7.80
C GLN A 205 -7.74 -19.36 -6.56
N ALA A 206 -6.61 -19.64 -5.91
CA ALA A 206 -6.58 -20.47 -4.71
C ALA A 206 -7.36 -19.84 -3.54
N ILE A 207 -7.33 -18.50 -3.41
CA ILE A 207 -8.15 -17.78 -2.43
C ILE A 207 -9.62 -18.08 -2.64
N VAL A 208 -10.12 -17.94 -3.87
CA VAL A 208 -11.55 -18.17 -4.18
C VAL A 208 -11.93 -19.64 -3.99
N GLU A 209 -11.09 -20.57 -4.43
CA GLU A 209 -11.40 -22.01 -4.40
C GLU A 209 -11.26 -22.64 -3.01
N ARG A 210 -10.38 -22.12 -2.15
CA ARG A 210 -9.97 -22.80 -0.90
C ARG A 210 -10.16 -21.95 0.34
N TRP A 211 -9.92 -20.64 0.24
CA TRP A 211 -9.78 -19.73 1.37
C TRP A 211 -10.83 -18.59 1.39
N ALA A 212 -11.99 -18.82 0.78
CA ALA A 212 -13.08 -17.84 0.70
C ALA A 212 -13.78 -17.58 2.06
N GLN A 213 -13.34 -18.22 3.14
CA GLN A 213 -13.90 -17.99 4.47
C GLN A 213 -13.56 -16.57 4.97
N PRO A 214 -14.41 -15.96 5.82
CA PRO A 214 -14.17 -14.60 6.31
C PRO A 214 -12.82 -14.39 7.01
N ALA A 215 -12.34 -15.42 7.71
CA ALA A 215 -11.13 -15.41 8.54
C ALA A 215 -10.17 -16.57 8.17
N PRO A 216 -8.86 -16.44 8.47
CA PRO A 216 -7.82 -17.28 7.88
C PRO A 216 -7.49 -18.57 8.65
N GLU A 217 -8.25 -18.95 9.69
CA GLU A 217 -7.93 -20.07 10.59
C GLU A 217 -7.76 -21.39 9.83
N ARG A 218 -8.66 -21.66 8.87
CA ARG A 218 -8.58 -22.86 8.04
C ARG A 218 -7.33 -22.88 7.16
N ALA A 219 -6.93 -21.72 6.63
CA ALA A 219 -5.71 -21.60 5.85
C ALA A 219 -4.48 -21.79 6.75
N ALA A 220 -4.48 -21.24 7.96
CA ALA A 220 -3.43 -21.38 8.95
C ALA A 220 -3.18 -22.85 9.32
N GLU A 221 -4.25 -23.58 9.64
CA GLU A 221 -4.19 -25.01 9.93
C GLU A 221 -3.67 -25.82 8.72
N ALA A 222 -4.25 -25.59 7.54
CA ALA A 222 -3.95 -26.40 6.35
C ALA A 222 -2.57 -26.11 5.73
N LEU A 223 -2.10 -24.87 5.78
CA LEU A 223 -0.81 -24.44 5.21
C LEU A 223 0.30 -24.39 6.27
N GLY A 224 -0.04 -24.52 7.55
CA GLY A 224 0.90 -24.62 8.66
C GLY A 224 1.60 -23.30 8.98
N PHE A 225 0.85 -22.24 9.29
CA PHE A 225 1.37 -20.99 9.84
C PHE A 225 0.57 -20.56 11.07
N GLU A 226 1.13 -19.67 11.88
CA GLU A 226 0.51 -19.21 13.13
C GLU A 226 -0.32 -17.94 12.91
N LEU A 227 -1.36 -17.79 13.74
CA LEU A 227 -2.15 -16.57 13.84
C LEU A 227 -1.87 -15.93 15.21
N PRO A 228 -1.93 -14.59 15.30
CA PRO A 228 -1.69 -13.87 16.55
C PRO A 228 -2.76 -14.09 17.63
#